data_AF-A0A945YE93-F1
#
_entry.id   AF-A0A945YE93-F1
#
_cell.length_a   1.000
_cell.length_b   1.000
_cell.length_c   1.000
_cell.angle_alpha   90.00
_cell.angle_beta   90.00
_cell.angle_gamma   90.00
#
_symmetry.space_group_name_H-M   'P 1'
#
loop_
_entity.id
_entity.type
_entity.pdbx_description
1 polymer ?
#
loop_
_entity_poly.entity_id
_entity_poly.type
_entity_poly.pdbx_seq_one_letter_code
_entity_poly.pdbx_strand_id
1 'polypeptide(L)'
;MPDRDQLLDSLLLRYEVEQFYTAEAELLDNRQFDAWLDLLSDDIRYWMPLATNQEIGHWDTEHSREGKDLNWFDEGKFELEQRVKQLHTGLHWAEEPISRTCHMYSNLSVE
;
A
#
# COMPACT_ATOMS: atom_id res chain seq x y z
N MET A 1 -32.57 -2.62 -14.58
CA MET A 1 -32.12 -3.14 -13.27
C MET A 1 -30.89 -3.97 -13.54
N PRO A 2 -29.79 -3.81 -12.78
CA PRO A 2 -28.66 -4.72 -12.91
C PRO A 2 -29.15 -6.15 -12.71
N ASP A 3 -28.56 -7.08 -13.45
CA ASP A 3 -28.83 -8.50 -13.29
C ASP A 3 -28.50 -8.91 -11.85
N ARG A 4 -29.36 -9.71 -11.22
CA ARG A 4 -29.21 -10.09 -9.81
C ARG A 4 -27.88 -10.82 -9.59
N ASP A 5 -27.50 -11.62 -10.57
CA ASP A 5 -26.29 -12.42 -10.50
C ASP A 5 -25.05 -11.51 -10.61
N GLN A 6 -25.08 -10.50 -11.48
CA GLN A 6 -24.03 -9.49 -11.56
C GLN A 6 -23.87 -8.67 -10.27
N LEU A 7 -24.98 -8.32 -9.61
CA LEU A 7 -24.93 -7.62 -8.32
C LEU A 7 -24.32 -8.51 -7.23
N LEU A 8 -24.65 -9.80 -7.22
CA LEU A 8 -24.09 -10.77 -6.28
C LEU A 8 -22.59 -10.92 -6.49
N ASP A 9 -22.14 -11.04 -7.73
CA ASP A 9 -20.72 -11.15 -8.08
C ASP A 9 -19.93 -9.92 -7.61
N SER A 10 -20.46 -8.70 -7.84
CA SER A 10 -19.81 -7.48 -7.34
C SER A 10 -19.72 -7.42 -5.81
N LEU A 11 -20.75 -7.89 -5.10
CA LEU A 11 -20.73 -7.93 -3.62
C LEU A 11 -19.73 -8.96 -3.10
N LEU A 12 -19.65 -10.14 -3.73
CA LEU A 12 -18.69 -11.18 -3.37
C LEU A 12 -17.26 -10.72 -3.64
N LEU A 13 -17.00 -10.13 -4.80
CA LEU A 13 -15.68 -9.60 -5.15
C LEU A 13 -15.24 -8.52 -4.15
N ARG A 14 -16.13 -7.57 -3.82
CA ARG A 14 -15.83 -6.56 -2.81
C ARG A 14 -15.49 -7.20 -1.46
N TYR A 15 -16.24 -8.21 -1.03
CA TYR A 15 -15.97 -8.92 0.22
C TYR A 15 -14.60 -9.62 0.18
N GLU A 16 -14.25 -10.30 -0.92
CA GLU A 16 -12.94 -10.93 -1.09
C GLU A 16 -11.80 -9.90 -1.00
N VAL A 17 -11.95 -8.74 -1.63
CA VAL A 17 -10.97 -7.65 -1.57
C VAL A 17 -10.86 -7.07 -0.15
N GLU A 18 -11.98 -6.89 0.56
CA GLU A 18 -11.98 -6.47 1.97
C GLU A 18 -11.21 -7.47 2.86
N GLN A 19 -11.41 -8.77 2.65
CA GLN A 19 -10.67 -9.81 3.38
C GLN A 19 -9.17 -9.77 3.05
N PHE A 20 -8.80 -9.57 1.77
CA PHE A 20 -7.41 -9.45 1.36
C PHE A 20 -6.69 -8.30 2.08
N TYR A 21 -7.25 -7.09 2.06
CA TYR A 21 -6.64 -5.95 2.74
C TYR A 21 -6.60 -6.12 4.26
N THR A 22 -7.61 -6.77 4.84
CA THR A 22 -7.59 -7.09 6.28
C THR A 22 -6.41 -8.01 6.62
N ALA A 23 -6.17 -9.05 5.82
CA ALA A 23 -5.02 -9.94 6.00
C ALA A 23 -3.68 -9.22 5.78
N GLU A 24 -3.60 -8.34 4.79
CA GLU A 24 -2.40 -7.51 4.55
C GLU A 24 -2.07 -6.62 5.78
N ALA A 25 -3.07 -5.93 6.34
CA ALA A 25 -2.91 -5.13 7.56
C ALA A 25 -2.35 -5.96 8.72
N GLU A 26 -2.91 -7.15 8.94
CA GLU A 26 -2.47 -8.04 10.01
C GLU A 26 -0.99 -8.45 9.85
N LEU A 27 -0.55 -8.74 8.63
CA LEU A 27 0.86 -9.07 8.37
C LEU A 27 1.77 -7.88 8.69
N LEU A 28 1.42 -6.67 8.22
CA LEU A 28 2.21 -5.46 8.44
C LEU A 28 2.26 -5.08 9.93
N ASP A 29 1.11 -5.07 10.62
CA ASP A 29 1.01 -4.68 12.03
C ASP A 29 1.72 -5.66 12.97
N ASN A 30 1.78 -6.94 12.58
CA ASN A 30 2.53 -7.97 13.28
C ASN A 30 3.98 -8.11 12.80
N ARG A 31 4.45 -7.26 11.87
CA ARG A 31 5.82 -7.27 11.32
C ARG A 31 6.20 -8.56 10.60
N GLN A 32 5.22 -9.23 10.02
CA GLN A 32 5.40 -10.41 9.17
C GLN A 32 5.75 -9.98 7.74
N PHE A 33 6.84 -9.23 7.60
CA PHE A 33 7.20 -8.55 6.35
C PHE A 33 7.54 -9.51 5.20
N ASP A 34 8.11 -10.68 5.50
CA ASP A 34 8.40 -11.69 4.47
C ASP A 34 7.09 -12.23 3.85
N ALA A 35 6.11 -12.55 4.70
CA ALA A 35 4.79 -12.99 4.24
C ALA A 35 4.03 -11.88 3.50
N TRP A 36 4.24 -10.61 3.88
CA TRP A 36 3.72 -9.47 3.13
C TRP A 36 4.36 -9.35 1.74
N LEU A 37 5.68 -9.54 1.60
CA LEU A 37 6.35 -9.54 0.30
C LEU A 37 5.82 -10.64 -0.64
N ASP A 38 5.42 -11.79 -0.08
CA ASP A 38 4.83 -12.89 -0.84
C ASP A 38 3.47 -12.53 -1.46
N LEU A 39 2.75 -11.53 -0.91
CA LEU A 39 1.51 -11.02 -1.50
C LEU A 39 1.76 -10.17 -2.75
N LEU A 40 2.97 -9.63 -2.92
CA LEU A 40 3.28 -8.68 -3.98
C LEU A 40 3.66 -9.40 -5.27
N SER A 41 3.10 -8.93 -6.38
CA SER A 41 3.49 -9.39 -7.72
C SER A 41 4.96 -9.10 -8.00
N ASP A 42 5.60 -9.95 -8.82
CA ASP A 42 7.00 -9.78 -9.21
C ASP A 42 7.26 -8.51 -10.02
N ASP A 43 6.23 -7.99 -10.70
CA ASP A 43 6.24 -6.75 -11.47
C ASP A 43 5.64 -5.56 -10.71
N ILE A 44 5.48 -5.65 -9.39
CA ILE A 44 4.96 -4.55 -8.58
C ILE A 44 5.79 -3.28 -8.76
N ARG A 45 5.10 -2.16 -8.79
CA ARG A 45 5.68 -0.83 -8.58
C ARG A 45 5.01 -0.17 -7.38
N TYR A 46 5.72 -0.11 -6.28
CA TYR A 46 5.29 0.54 -5.05
C TYR A 46 5.65 2.03 -5.12
N TRP A 47 4.66 2.84 -5.47
CA TRP A 47 4.83 4.27 -5.74
C TRP A 47 4.02 5.13 -4.78
N MET A 48 4.69 6.12 -4.18
CA MET A 48 4.08 7.12 -3.30
C MET A 48 4.59 8.51 -3.68
N PRO A 49 3.74 9.40 -4.24
CA PRO A 49 4.15 10.74 -4.62
C PRO A 49 4.39 11.64 -3.39
N LEU A 50 5.17 12.70 -3.60
CA LEU A 50 5.21 13.82 -2.66
C LEU A 50 3.91 14.63 -2.79
N ALA A 51 3.33 15.02 -1.66
CA ALA A 51 2.23 15.98 -1.60
C ALA A 51 2.76 17.32 -1.08
N THR A 52 2.34 18.41 -1.72
CA THR A 52 2.78 19.77 -1.40
C THR A 52 1.58 20.69 -1.19
N ASN A 53 1.70 21.63 -0.26
CA ASN A 53 0.64 22.61 -0.04
C ASN A 53 0.56 23.56 -1.24
N GLN A 54 -0.61 23.62 -1.87
CA GLN A 54 -0.88 24.49 -3.01
C GLN A 54 -1.84 25.62 -2.64
N GLU A 55 -1.75 26.72 -3.38
CA GLU A 55 -2.76 27.75 -3.34
C GLU A 55 -4.08 27.25 -3.98
N ILE A 56 -5.20 27.84 -3.58
CA ILE A 56 -6.52 27.49 -4.11
C ILE A 56 -6.50 27.64 -5.65
N GLY A 57 -6.86 26.57 -6.35
CA GLY A 57 -6.91 26.54 -7.81
C GLY A 57 -5.70 25.88 -8.50
N HIS A 58 -4.67 25.48 -7.74
CA HIS A 58 -3.49 24.78 -8.24
C HIS A 58 -3.46 23.28 -7.86
N TRP A 59 -4.63 22.63 -7.86
CA TRP A 59 -4.79 21.23 -7.45
C TRP A 59 -4.01 20.25 -8.36
N ASP A 60 -3.86 20.58 -9.64
CA ASP A 60 -3.17 19.73 -10.62
C ASP A 60 -1.66 19.55 -10.34
N THR A 61 -1.09 20.38 -9.46
CA THR A 61 0.33 20.35 -9.08
C THR A 61 0.55 19.96 -7.61
N GLU A 62 -0.49 19.51 -6.91
CA GLU A 62 -0.39 19.10 -5.50
C GLU A 62 0.53 17.89 -5.31
N HIS A 63 0.48 16.95 -6.24
CA HIS A 63 1.27 15.71 -6.21
C HIS A 63 2.42 15.71 -7.23
N SER A 64 3.53 15.08 -6.85
CA SER A 64 4.66 14.85 -7.76
C SER A 64 4.26 13.96 -8.94
N ARG A 65 4.79 14.28 -10.13
CA ARG A 65 4.48 13.54 -11.35
C ARG A 65 5.30 12.26 -11.43
N GLU A 66 4.60 11.17 -11.71
CA GLU A 66 5.15 9.85 -11.94
C GLU A 66 6.29 9.87 -12.97
N GLY A 67 7.44 9.29 -12.62
CA GLY A 67 8.61 9.17 -13.50
C GLY A 67 9.30 10.48 -13.89
N LYS A 68 8.91 11.62 -13.31
CA LYS A 68 9.46 12.94 -13.65
C LYS A 68 10.00 13.70 -12.45
N ASP A 69 9.24 13.70 -11.36
CA ASP A 69 9.54 14.46 -10.16
C ASP A 69 10.05 13.54 -9.03
N LEU A 70 10.52 14.13 -7.92
CA LEU A 70 10.94 13.39 -6.73
C LEU A 70 9.72 12.76 -6.02
N ASN A 71 9.89 11.58 -5.42
CA ASN A 71 8.84 10.79 -4.78
C ASN A 71 9.29 10.28 -3.40
N TRP A 72 8.35 9.89 -2.54
CA TRP A 72 8.66 9.19 -1.28
C TRP A 72 9.12 7.76 -1.54
N PHE A 73 8.37 7.06 -2.38
CA PHE A 73 8.66 5.71 -2.84
C PHE A 73 8.43 5.60 -4.34
N ASP A 74 9.34 4.92 -5.03
CA ASP A 74 9.20 4.50 -6.42
C ASP A 74 10.07 3.24 -6.59
N GLU A 75 9.53 2.11 -6.15
CA GLU A 75 10.30 0.90 -5.88
C GLU A 75 9.67 -0.33 -6.52
N GLY A 76 10.50 -1.24 -7.02
CA GLY A 76 10.09 -2.57 -7.45
C GLY A 76 10.20 -3.59 -6.32
N LYS A 77 9.84 -4.85 -6.62
CA LYS A 77 9.93 -5.94 -5.64
C LYS A 77 11.34 -6.13 -5.08
N PHE A 78 12.36 -6.00 -5.93
CA PHE A 78 13.76 -6.12 -5.51
C PHE A 78 14.12 -5.09 -4.44
N GLU A 79 13.78 -3.82 -4.65
CA GLU A 79 14.07 -2.75 -3.68
C GLU A 79 13.33 -2.97 -2.36
N LEU A 80 12.07 -3.40 -2.42
CA LEU A 80 11.27 -3.73 -1.23
C LEU A 80 11.87 -4.89 -0.43
N GLU A 81 12.35 -5.94 -1.10
CA GLU A 81 13.06 -7.05 -0.43
C GLU A 81 14.29 -6.56 0.34
N GLN A 82 15.05 -5.62 -0.24
CA GLN A 82 16.24 -5.07 0.41
C GLN A 82 15.86 -4.25 1.65
N ARG A 83 14.74 -3.52 1.61
CA ARG A 83 14.20 -2.82 2.79
C ARG A 83 13.80 -3.79 3.89
N VAL A 84 13.07 -4.85 3.55
CA VAL A 84 12.67 -5.87 4.52
C VAL A 84 13.89 -6.56 5.12
N LYS A 85 14.91 -6.90 4.32
CA LYS A 85 16.19 -7.41 4.83
C LYS A 85 16.84 -6.43 5.80
N GLN A 86 16.81 -5.13 5.50
CA GLN A 86 17.34 -4.10 6.39
C GLN A 86 16.59 -4.02 7.73
N LEU A 87 15.26 -4.11 7.72
CA LEU A 87 14.43 -4.16 8.93
C LEU A 87 14.78 -5.38 9.80
N HIS A 88 15.05 -6.53 9.19
CA HIS A 88 15.47 -7.75 9.89
C HIS A 88 16.85 -7.66 10.54
N THR A 89 17.74 -6.76 10.09
CA THR A 89 19.08 -6.64 10.68
C THR A 89 19.07 -6.12 12.12
N GLY A 90 17.97 -5.52 12.57
CA GLY A 90 17.86 -4.91 13.91
C GLY A 90 18.73 -3.66 14.11
N LEU A 91 19.49 -3.23 13.09
CA LEU A 91 20.31 -2.00 13.13
C LEU A 91 19.56 -0.81 12.52
N HIS A 92 18.24 -0.81 12.68
CA HIS A 92 17.38 0.28 12.23
C HIS A 92 17.11 1.20 13.42
N TRP A 93 18.04 2.12 13.70
CA TRP A 93 17.91 3.08 14.80
C TRP A 93 16.60 3.86 14.79
N ALA A 94 16.00 4.05 13.60
CA ALA A 94 14.69 4.70 13.44
C ALA A 94 13.52 3.86 14.00
N GLU A 95 13.68 2.54 14.15
CA GLU A 95 12.68 1.60 14.68
C GLU A 95 13.05 1.12 16.10
N GLU A 96 13.90 1.85 16.81
CA GLU A 96 14.19 1.61 18.22
C GLU A 96 13.71 2.80 19.09
N PRO A 97 12.66 2.63 19.93
CA PRO A 97 11.89 1.41 20.18
C PRO A 97 10.90 1.10 19.05
N ILE A 98 10.57 -0.19 18.92
CA ILE A 98 9.77 -0.72 17.81
C ILE A 98 8.44 0.03 17.67
N SER A 99 8.18 0.56 16.48
CA SER A 99 6.92 1.23 16.14
C SER A 99 5.74 0.28 16.28
N ARG A 100 4.66 0.71 16.94
CA ARG A 100 3.38 0.01 16.93
C ARG A 100 2.48 0.65 15.88
N THR A 101 2.18 -0.09 14.83
CA THR A 101 1.31 0.36 13.73
C THR A 101 -0.08 -0.24 13.86
N CYS A 102 -1.04 0.41 13.21
CA CYS A 102 -2.38 -0.12 13.00
C CYS A 102 -2.86 0.38 11.62
N HIS A 103 -3.05 -0.53 10.68
CA HIS A 103 -3.55 -0.21 9.34
C HIS A 103 -5.08 -0.34 9.33
N MET A 104 -5.76 0.79 9.09
CA MET A 104 -7.23 0.84 9.04
C MET A 104 -7.68 1.11 7.61
N TYR A 105 -8.28 0.10 6.97
CA TYR A 105 -8.87 0.25 5.64
C TYR A 105 -10.36 0.58 5.74
N SER A 106 -10.79 1.59 4.98
CA SER A 106 -12.21 1.96 4.82
C SER A 106 -12.46 2.49 3.41
N ASN A 107 -13.71 2.74 3.07
CA ASN A 107 -14.12 3.30 1.77
C ASN A 107 -13.69 2.47 0.55
N LEU A 108 -13.63 1.14 0.70
CA LEU A 108 -13.29 0.22 -0.39
C LEU A 108 -14.39 0.20 -1.47
N SER A 109 -13.95 0.33 -2.71
CA SER A 109 -14.74 0.23 -3.94
C SER A 109 -13.98 -0.65 -4.93
N VAL A 110 -14.71 -1.45 -5.70
CA VAL A 110 -14.16 -2.32 -6.74
C VAL A 110 -14.89 -2.03 -8.04
N GLU A 111 -14.15 -1.92 -9.14
CA GLU A 111 -14.63 -1.60 -10.48
C GLU A 111 -14.29 -2.71 -11.48
#